data_AF-A0A5M9J5U4-F1
#
_entry.id   AF-A0A5M9J5U4-F1
#
_cell.length_a   1.000
_cell.length_b   1.000
_cell.length_c   1.000
_cell.angle_alpha   90.00
_cell.angle_beta   90.00
_cell.angle_gamma   90.00
#
_symmetry.space_group_name_H-M   'P 1'
#
loop_
_entity.id
_entity.type
_entity.pdbx_description
1 polymer ?
#
loop_
_entity_poly.entity_id
_entity_poly.type
_entity_poly.pdbx_seq_one_letter_code
_entity_poly.pdbx_strand_id
1 'polypeptide(L)' 'MCPIPPDDVTLGPYEVGKRVLALYPETTTFYRAEVKAMLDDGKVRLIFDGDEDSTKEVERRFVLDHSG' A
#
# COMPACT_ATOMS: atom_id res chain seq x y z
N MET A 1 -8.22 -16.64 6.82
CA MET A 1 -8.84 -15.70 5.86
C MET A 1 -8.81 -14.33 6.51
N CYS A 2 -8.11 -13.36 5.91
CA CYS A 2 -8.11 -11.98 6.39
C CYS A 2 -9.25 -11.25 5.66
N PRO A 3 -10.29 -10.77 6.35
CA PRO A 3 -11.43 -10.11 5.71
C PRO A 3 -11.00 -8.75 5.15
N ILE A 4 -11.41 -8.45 3.92
CA ILE A 4 -11.21 -7.13 3.32
C ILE A 4 -12.17 -6.16 4.02
N PRO A 5 -11.68 -5.05 4.59
CA PRO A 5 -12.55 -4.09 5.26
C PRO A 5 -13.56 -3.48 4.25
N PRO A 6 -14.80 -3.20 4.69
CA PRO A 6 -15.83 -2.59 3.85
C PRO A 6 -15.41 -1.20 3.35
N ASP A 7 -16.01 -0.77 2.24
CA ASP A 7 -15.72 0.46 1.49
C ASP A 7 -15.81 1.77 2.29
N ASP A 8 -16.48 1.74 3.44
CA ASP A 8 -16.67 2.88 4.36
C ASP A 8 -15.62 2.94 5.49
N VAL A 9 -14.57 2.12 5.45
CA VAL A 9 -13.45 2.26 6.40
C VAL A 9 -12.52 3.36 5.91
N THR A 10 -12.51 4.49 6.63
CA THR A 10 -11.47 5.50 6.54
C THR A 10 -10.14 4.89 7.00
N LEU A 11 -9.46 4.26 6.06
CA LEU A 11 -8.12 3.72 6.24
C LEU A 11 -7.16 4.88 6.50
N GLY A 12 -6.82 5.08 7.77
CA GLY A 12 -5.95 6.16 8.23
C GLY A 12 -4.61 6.19 7.48
N PRO A 13 -3.93 7.35 7.44
CA PRO A 13 -2.64 7.46 6.79
C PRO A 13 -1.65 6.45 7.38
N TYR A 14 -0.86 5.79 6.53
CA TYR A 14 0.23 4.97 7.02
C TYR A 14 1.46 5.81 7.30
N GLU A 15 2.20 5.42 8.33
CA GLU A 15 3.49 6.01 8.64
C GLU A 15 4.54 5.61 7.60
N VAL A 16 5.45 6.54 7.30
CA VAL A 16 6.61 6.27 6.46
C VAL A 16 7.50 5.22 7.14
N GLY A 17 7.95 4.23 6.37
CA GLY A 17 8.71 3.07 6.85
C GLY A 17 7.82 1.88 7.26
N LYS A 18 6.49 2.03 7.26
CA LYS A 18 5.59 0.91 7.55
C LYS A 18 5.58 -0.10 6.40
N ARG A 19 5.69 -1.39 6.74
CA ARG A 19 5.53 -2.50 5.79
C ARG A 19 4.05 -2.82 5.58
N VAL A 20 3.65 -2.86 4.33
CA VAL A 20 2.27 -3.05 3.88
C VAL A 20 2.24 -4.02 2.70
N LEU A 21 1.05 -4.51 2.37
CA LEU A 21 0.80 -5.24 1.13
C LEU A 21 0.10 -4.30 0.16
N ALA A 22 0.69 -4.08 -1.00
CA ALA A 22 0.12 -3.18 -2.01
C ALA A 22 -0.06 -3.89 -3.34
N LEU A 23 -1.09 -3.51 -4.08
CA LEU A 23 -1.30 -3.98 -5.44
C LEU A 23 -0.24 -3.34 -6.36
N TYR A 24 0.55 -4.17 -7.04
CA TYR A 24 1.52 -3.63 -8.00
C TYR A 24 0.76 -3.07 -9.21
N PRO A 25 1.09 -1.85 -9.69
CA PRO A 25 0.42 -1.25 -10.85
C PRO A 25 0.39 -2.22 -12.03
N GLU A 26 -0.72 -2.25 -12.77
CA GLU A 26 -0.90 -3.13 -13.94
C GLU A 26 -1.02 -4.63 -13.62
N THR A 27 -1.09 -5.01 -12.33
CA THR A 27 -1.28 -6.40 -11.90
C THR A 27 -2.49 -6.57 -10.97
N THR A 28 -2.86 -7.82 -10.71
CA THR A 28 -3.91 -8.20 -9.74
C THR A 28 -3.35 -8.86 -8.48
N THR A 29 -2.03 -8.75 -8.27
CA THR A 29 -1.30 -9.42 -7.19
C THR A 29 -0.78 -8.40 -6.18
N PHE A 30 -0.97 -8.70 -4.89
CA PHE A 30 -0.42 -7.91 -3.81
C PHE A 30 1.00 -8.34 -3.50
N TYR A 31 1.91 -7.37 -3.45
CA TYR A 31 3.30 -7.56 -3.09
C TYR A 31 3.61 -6.78 -1.80
N ARG A 32 4.64 -7.23 -1.08
CA ARG A 32 5.14 -6.48 0.07
C ARG A 32 5.76 -5.18 -0.40
N ALA A 33 5.45 -4.11 0.31
CA ALA A 33 5.98 -2.80 0.03
C ALA A 33 6.19 -2.01 1.32
N GLU A 34 7.06 -1.01 1.26
CA GLU A 34 7.32 -0.06 2.33
C GLU A 34 6.76 1.31 1.96
N VAL A 35 6.03 1.94 2.87
CA VAL A 35 5.49 3.28 2.69
C VAL A 35 6.63 4.30 2.70
N LYS A 36 6.78 5.06 1.61
CA LYS A 36 7.73 6.19 1.53
C LYS A 36 7.07 7.53 1.77
N ALA A 37 5.84 7.71 1.29
CA ALA A 37 5.08 8.94 1.49
C ALA A 37 3.59 8.70 1.31
N MET A 38 2.78 9.48 2.01
CA MET A 38 1.35 9.65 1.72
C MET A 38 1.19 10.86 0.79
N LEU A 39 0.46 10.72 -0.31
CA LEU A 39 0.12 11.83 -1.20
C LEU A 39 -1.26 12.38 -0.85
N ASP A 40 -1.44 13.70 -1.00
CA ASP A 40 -2.71 14.39 -0.79
C ASP A 40 -3.83 13.96 -1.76
N ASP A 41 -3.47 13.34 -2.90
CA ASP A 41 -4.40 12.82 -3.91
C ASP A 41 -5.06 11.48 -3.51
N GLY A 42 -4.84 11.00 -2.27
CA GLY A 42 -5.34 9.69 -1.82
C GLY A 42 -4.51 8.50 -2.31
N LYS A 43 -3.32 8.77 -2.86
CA LYS A 43 -2.32 7.77 -3.25
C LYS A 43 -1.26 7.62 -2.18
N VAL A 44 -0.59 6.48 -2.18
CA VAL A 44 0.53 6.17 -1.31
C VAL A 44 1.72 5.84 -2.19
N ARG A 45 2.85 6.49 -1.91
CA ARG A 45 4.12 6.20 -2.55
C ARG A 45 4.81 5.10 -1.78
N LEU A 46 5.12 4.02 -2.48
CA LEU A 46 5.59 2.77 -1.90
C LEU A 46 6.85 2.31 -2.64
N ILE A 47 7.71 1.57 -1.96
CA ILE A 47 8.79 0.80 -2.58
C ILE A 47 8.47 -0.66 -2.41
N PHE A 48 8.41 -1.40 -3.50
CA PHE A 48 8.12 -2.83 -3.48
C PHE A 48 9.36 -3.64 -3.14
N ASP A 49 9.17 -4.74 -2.41
CA ASP A 49 10.24 -5.68 -2.07
C ASP A 49 10.83 -6.29 -3.36
N GLY A 50 12.11 -6.04 -3.62
CA GLY A 50 12.80 -6.41 -4.87
C GLY A 50 12.95 -5.29 -5.90
N ASP A 51 12.35 -4.11 -5.67
CA ASP A 51 12.44 -2.93 -6.55
C ASP A 51 12.81 -1.67 -5.74
N GLU A 52 13.91 -1.76 -4.98
CA GLU A 52 14.33 -0.74 -4.00
C GLU A 52 14.69 0.62 -4.63
N ASP A 53 15.06 0.63 -5.91
CA ASP A 53 15.39 1.82 -6.67
C ASP A 53 14.15 2.54 -7.26
N SER A 54 12.98 1.91 -7.24
CA SER A 54 11.76 2.44 -7.86
C SER A 54 10.62 2.59 -6.86
N THR A 55 10.20 3.84 -6.66
CA THR A 55 8.93 4.10 -5.98
C THR A 55 7.75 3.98 -6.93
N LYS A 56 6.64 3.40 -6.47
CA LYS A 56 5.36 3.33 -7.18
C LYS A 56 4.27 4.03 -6.38
N GLU A 57 3.33 4.63 -7.08
CA GLU A 57 2.18 5.29 -6.48
C GLU A 57 0.96 4.37 -6.64
N VAL A 58 0.34 4.02 -5.52
CA VAL A 58 -0.79 3.10 -5.47
C VAL A 58 -1.92 3.75 -4.67
N GLU A 59 -3.17 3.56 -5.10
CA GLU A 59 -4.32 4.10 -4.35
C GLU A 59 -4.38 3.50 -2.94
N ARG A 60 -4.69 4.33 -1.94
CA ARG A 60 -4.74 3.91 -0.52
C ARG A 60 -5.64 2.71 -0.25
N ARG A 61 -6.69 2.52 -1.06
CA ARG A 61 -7.63 1.39 -1.02
C ARG A 61 -6.98 0.05 -1.37
N PHE A 62 -5.94 0.06 -2.20
CA PHE A 62 -5.17 -1.12 -2.58
C PHE A 62 -3.92 -1.32 -1.72
N VAL A 63 -3.81 -0.61 -0.59
CA VAL A 63 -2.72 -0.76 0.37
C VAL A 63 -3.26 -1.34 1.67
N LEU A 64 -3.03 -2.64 1.85
CA LEU A 64 -3.50 -3.43 2.98
C LEU A 64 -2.44 -3.50 4.07
N ASP A 65 -2.89 -3.55 5.32
CA ASP A 65 -1.99 -3.74 6.47
C ASP A 65 -1.40 -5.15 6.40
N HIS A 66 -0.08 -5.27 6.58
CA HIS A 66 0.54 -6.57 6.78
C HIS A 66 0.35 -7.03 8.24
N SER A 67 -0.90 -7.11 8.70
CA SER A 67 -1.23 -7.74 9.97
C SER A 67 -1.23 -9.25 9.72
N GLY A 68 -0.09 -9.88 9.99
CA GLY A 68 0.02 -11.31 10.19
C GLY A 68 -0.34 -11.66 11.63
#